data_AF-A0A8S9IYC1-F1
#
_entry.id   AF-A0A8S9IYC1-F1
#
_cell.length_a   1.000
_cell.length_b   1.000
_cell.length_c   1.000
_cell.angle_alpha   90.00
_cell.angle_beta   90.00
_cell.angle_gamma   90.00
#
_symmetry.space_group_name_H-M   'P 1'
#
loop_
_entity.id
_entity.type
_entity.pdbx_description
1 polymer ?
#
loop_
_entity_poly.entity_id
_entity_poly.type
_entity_poly.pdbx_seq_one_letter_code
_entity_poly.pdbx_strand_id
1 'polypeptide(L)'
;MLILFIAQIKYMPLSVIITTFTKEKVKRPLEGFGVLIPTKEQKHGFKTLGTLFSSMMFPDRCPSDLHLYTTFIGGSRNQELAKASTDELKQVATSDLQRLLGVEGEPVFVNHVYWNKAFPLYDRSYDSVMEAIDKMEKDLPGFFYAGNHRGGLSVGKSIASGCKAADLVISYLESCSNDKKSEDSL
;
A
#
# COMPACT_ATOMS: atom_id res chain seq x y z
N MET A 1 -8.26 29.08 8.96
CA MET A 1 -8.07 28.99 7.50
C MET A 1 -6.87 28.11 7.10
N LEU A 2 -6.37 27.20 7.96
CA LEU A 2 -5.15 26.40 7.71
C LEU A 2 -5.40 25.00 7.10
N ILE A 3 -6.62 24.46 7.21
CA ILE A 3 -6.96 23.08 6.78
C ILE A 3 -7.27 22.98 5.27
N LEU A 4 -7.51 24.10 4.59
CA LEU A 4 -7.86 24.13 3.15
C LEU A 4 -6.68 23.87 2.20
N PHE A 5 -5.44 23.86 2.71
CA PHE A 5 -4.21 23.78 1.89
C PHE A 5 -3.60 22.38 1.74
N ILE A 6 -3.98 21.41 2.57
CA ILE A 6 -3.59 20.02 2.29
C ILE A 6 -4.38 19.62 1.05
N ALA A 7 -3.73 19.81 -0.09
CA ALA A 7 -4.24 19.59 -1.43
C ALA A 7 -5.06 18.29 -1.50
N GLN A 8 -5.99 18.21 -2.45
CA GLN A 8 -6.71 16.98 -2.75
C GLN A 8 -5.72 15.91 -3.22
N ILE A 9 -5.05 15.26 -2.27
CA ILE A 9 -4.14 14.16 -2.53
C ILE A 9 -4.97 13.08 -3.20
N LYS A 10 -4.64 12.80 -4.45
CA LYS A 10 -5.24 11.68 -5.16
C LYS A 10 -4.69 10.40 -4.57
N TYR A 11 -5.54 9.39 -4.49
CA TYR A 11 -5.14 8.07 -4.05
C TYR A 11 -5.44 7.04 -5.12
N MET A 12 -4.63 6.00 -5.16
CA MET A 12 -4.87 4.83 -5.99
C MET A 12 -5.70 3.82 -5.20
N PRO A 13 -6.91 3.46 -5.67
CA PRO A 13 -7.70 2.40 -5.07
C PRO A 13 -7.11 1.03 -5.43
N LEU A 14 -7.21 0.08 -4.51
CA LEU A 14 -6.63 -1.25 -4.67
C LEU A 14 -7.50 -2.29 -3.97
N SER A 15 -7.69 -3.43 -4.63
CA SER A 15 -8.25 -4.62 -4.00
C SER A 15 -7.20 -5.70 -3.87
N VAL A 16 -7.14 -6.28 -2.67
CA VAL A 16 -6.30 -7.42 -2.34
C VAL A 16 -7.22 -8.62 -2.23
N ILE A 17 -7.10 -9.55 -3.16
CA ILE A 17 -7.83 -10.81 -3.12
C ILE A 17 -6.88 -11.95 -2.78
N ILE A 18 -7.26 -12.70 -1.76
CA ILE A 18 -6.57 -13.88 -1.29
C ILE A 18 -7.32 -15.09 -1.84
N THR A 19 -6.62 -15.97 -2.53
CA THR A 19 -7.19 -17.22 -3.06
C THR A 19 -6.31 -18.40 -2.69
N THR A 20 -6.93 -19.57 -2.47
CA THR A 20 -6.19 -20.82 -2.29
C THR A 20 -6.60 -21.87 -3.30
N PHE A 21 -5.64 -22.64 -3.79
CA PHE A 21 -5.87 -23.79 -4.67
C PHE A 21 -5.16 -25.01 -4.11
N THR A 22 -5.73 -26.20 -4.30
CA THR A 22 -4.99 -27.43 -4.02
C THR A 22 -3.79 -27.51 -4.95
N LYS A 23 -2.65 -28.04 -4.47
CA LYS A 23 -1.43 -28.16 -5.27
C LYS A 23 -1.66 -28.92 -6.58
N GLU A 24 -2.50 -29.96 -6.53
CA GLU A 24 -2.90 -30.77 -7.69
C GLU A 24 -3.58 -29.96 -8.81
N LYS A 25 -4.27 -28.87 -8.46
CA LYS A 25 -4.97 -27.99 -9.41
C LYS A 25 -4.06 -26.94 -10.03
N VAL A 26 -2.79 -26.83 -9.62
CA VAL A 26 -1.84 -25.87 -10.17
C VAL A 26 -0.85 -26.61 -11.08
N LYS A 27 -1.07 -26.56 -12.40
CA LYS A 27 -0.31 -27.41 -13.35
C LYS A 27 1.11 -26.94 -13.64
N ARG A 28 1.37 -25.64 -13.50
CA ARG A 28 2.67 -25.02 -13.77
C ARG A 28 3.07 -24.13 -12.59
N PRO A 29 3.37 -24.74 -11.43
CA PRO A 29 3.85 -23.97 -10.29
C PRO A 29 5.18 -23.30 -10.65
N LEU A 30 5.34 -22.04 -10.23
CA LEU A 30 6.57 -21.28 -10.39
C LEU A 30 7.14 -21.00 -9.00
N GLU A 31 8.45 -21.15 -8.85
CA GLU A 31 9.14 -20.80 -7.60
C GLU A 31 9.53 -19.31 -7.58
N GLY A 32 9.38 -18.69 -6.42
CA GLY A 32 9.77 -17.30 -6.20
C GLY A 32 8.77 -16.54 -5.34
N PHE A 33 8.93 -15.22 -5.28
CA PHE A 33 8.06 -14.36 -4.48
C PHE A 33 6.70 -14.11 -5.11
N GLY A 34 6.62 -14.15 -6.44
CA GLY A 34 5.40 -13.87 -7.18
C GLY A 34 5.69 -13.35 -8.59
N VAL A 35 4.66 -12.77 -9.19
CA VAL A 35 4.69 -12.20 -10.55
C VAL A 35 4.14 -10.78 -10.52
N LEU A 36 4.77 -9.88 -11.27
CA LEU A 36 4.24 -8.56 -11.61
C LEU A 36 3.78 -8.58 -13.07
N ILE A 37 2.63 -7.98 -13.34
CA ILE A 37 2.05 -7.92 -14.68
C ILE A 37 2.19 -6.50 -15.21
N PRO A 38 3.02 -6.25 -16.24
CA PRO A 38 3.14 -4.93 -16.86
C PRO A 38 1.82 -4.43 -17.49
N THR A 39 1.64 -3.11 -17.59
CA THR A 39 0.44 -2.51 -18.22
C THR A 39 0.20 -2.99 -19.64
N LYS A 40 1.27 -3.24 -20.39
CA LYS A 40 1.20 -3.70 -21.78
C LYS A 40 0.53 -5.07 -21.94
N GLU A 41 0.49 -5.88 -20.88
CA GLU A 41 -0.11 -7.22 -20.90
C GLU A 41 -1.64 -7.22 -20.85
N GLN A 42 -2.29 -6.06 -20.68
CA GLN A 42 -3.75 -5.94 -20.78
C GLN A 42 -4.27 -6.34 -22.15
N LYS A 43 -3.49 -6.12 -23.21
CA LYS A 43 -3.84 -6.56 -24.58
C LYS A 43 -3.80 -8.09 -24.73
N HIS A 44 -3.13 -8.78 -23.83
CA HIS A 44 -3.10 -10.25 -23.73
C HIS A 44 -4.14 -10.76 -22.72
N GLY A 45 -5.03 -9.87 -22.26
CA GLY A 45 -6.18 -10.18 -21.43
C GLY A 45 -5.91 -10.13 -19.92
N PHE A 46 -4.68 -9.86 -19.47
CA PHE A 46 -4.38 -9.78 -18.04
C PHE A 46 -4.97 -8.51 -17.41
N LYS A 47 -5.60 -8.66 -16.25
CA LYS A 47 -6.32 -7.57 -15.57
C LYS A 47 -5.77 -7.24 -14.19
N THR A 48 -5.02 -8.15 -13.57
CA THR A 48 -4.38 -7.97 -12.26
C THR A 48 -3.08 -7.16 -12.40
N LEU A 49 -2.62 -6.59 -11.29
CA LEU A 49 -1.33 -5.89 -11.20
C LEU A 49 -0.17 -6.88 -10.97
N GLY A 50 -0.46 -7.97 -10.27
CA GLY A 50 0.51 -8.97 -9.87
C GLY A 50 -0.07 -9.86 -8.77
N THR A 51 0.64 -10.96 -8.50
CA THR A 51 0.28 -11.91 -7.46
C THR A 51 1.52 -12.36 -6.70
N LEU A 52 1.44 -12.35 -5.38
CA LEU A 52 2.43 -12.95 -4.50
C LEU A 52 2.13 -14.43 -4.26
N PHE A 53 3.19 -15.24 -4.22
CA PHE A 53 3.12 -16.66 -3.90
C PHE A 53 3.30 -16.83 -2.38
N SER A 54 2.28 -16.41 -1.64
CA SER A 54 2.33 -16.22 -0.18
C SER A 54 2.74 -17.48 0.58
N SER A 55 2.20 -18.66 0.22
CA SER A 55 2.59 -19.93 0.87
C SER A 55 3.98 -20.44 0.46
N MET A 56 4.57 -19.93 -0.61
CA MET A 56 5.95 -20.27 -0.98
C MET A 56 6.95 -19.43 -0.18
N MET A 57 6.63 -18.15 0.04
CA MET A 57 7.44 -17.27 0.89
C MET A 57 7.30 -17.61 2.37
N PHE A 58 6.08 -17.95 2.81
CA PHE A 58 5.75 -18.20 4.21
C PHE A 58 4.93 -19.50 4.30
N PRO A 59 5.59 -20.67 4.33
CA PRO A 59 4.91 -21.98 4.30
C PRO A 59 3.94 -22.22 5.46
N ASP A 60 4.12 -21.53 6.58
CA ASP A 60 3.27 -21.57 7.77
C ASP A 60 1.93 -20.83 7.62
N ARG A 61 1.74 -20.05 6.54
CA ARG A 61 0.51 -19.28 6.29
C ARG A 61 -0.62 -20.07 5.64
N CYS A 62 -0.38 -21.33 5.26
CA CYS A 62 -1.34 -22.15 4.54
C CYS A 62 -1.09 -23.64 4.80
N PRO A 63 -2.12 -24.51 4.84
CA PRO A 63 -1.94 -25.96 4.84
C PRO A 63 -1.01 -26.44 3.72
N SER A 64 -0.22 -27.48 3.99
CA SER A 64 0.85 -27.94 3.10
C SER A 64 0.39 -28.51 1.76
N ASP A 65 -0.88 -28.87 1.63
CA ASP A 65 -1.54 -29.38 0.42
C ASP A 65 -2.15 -28.27 -0.46
N LEU A 66 -2.07 -27.02 0.00
CA LEU A 66 -2.60 -25.84 -0.70
C LEU A 66 -1.48 -24.89 -1.14
N HIS A 67 -1.79 -24.10 -2.16
CA HIS A 67 -1.11 -22.86 -2.50
C HIS A 67 -1.96 -21.67 -2.06
N LEU A 68 -1.33 -20.67 -1.43
CA LEU A 68 -1.93 -19.38 -1.08
C LEU A 68 -1.39 -18.30 -1.99
N TYR A 69 -2.29 -17.61 -2.68
CA TYR A 69 -1.99 -16.50 -3.57
C TYR A 69 -2.61 -15.21 -3.07
N THR A 70 -1.83 -14.12 -3.11
CA THR A 70 -2.30 -12.77 -2.79
C THR A 70 -2.20 -11.91 -4.04
N THR A 71 -3.33 -11.66 -4.67
CA THR A 71 -3.44 -10.96 -5.95
C THR A 71 -3.91 -9.52 -5.75
N PHE A 72 -3.27 -8.60 -6.46
CA PHE A 72 -3.55 -7.17 -6.41
C PHE A 72 -4.30 -6.73 -7.66
N ILE A 73 -5.45 -6.07 -7.48
CA ILE A 73 -6.33 -5.66 -8.58
C ILE A 73 -6.67 -4.17 -8.46
N GLY A 74 -6.64 -3.48 -9.60
CA GLY A 74 -7.01 -2.08 -9.71
C GLY A 74 -5.80 -1.17 -9.90
N GLY A 75 -5.50 -0.34 -8.90
CA GLY A 75 -4.47 0.69 -8.98
C GLY A 75 -4.84 1.78 -9.99
N SER A 76 -3.83 2.52 -10.45
CA SER A 76 -4.03 3.59 -11.46
C SER A 76 -4.54 3.07 -12.81
N ARG A 77 -4.33 1.78 -13.12
CA ARG A 77 -4.66 1.16 -14.41
C ARG A 77 -6.14 0.85 -14.60
N ASN A 78 -6.85 0.53 -13.52
CA ASN A 78 -8.28 0.24 -13.58
C ASN A 78 -8.94 0.48 -12.22
N GLN A 79 -9.23 1.74 -11.91
CA GLN A 79 -9.75 2.14 -10.60
C GLN A 79 -11.15 1.57 -10.32
N GLU A 80 -11.98 1.41 -11.35
CA GLU A 80 -13.32 0.86 -11.21
C GLU A 80 -13.27 -0.64 -10.92
N LEU A 81 -12.32 -1.38 -11.50
CA LEU A 81 -12.15 -2.78 -11.19
C LEU A 81 -11.74 -3.01 -9.73
N ALA A 82 -11.05 -2.08 -9.08
CA ALA A 82 -10.81 -2.18 -7.64
C ALA A 82 -12.13 -2.21 -6.84
N LYS A 83 -13.18 -1.53 -7.31
CA LYS A 83 -14.48 -1.45 -6.62
C LYS A 83 -15.42 -2.61 -6.95
N ALA A 84 -15.00 -3.52 -7.84
CA ALA A 84 -15.81 -4.65 -8.27
C ALA A 84 -16.17 -5.57 -7.09
N SER A 85 -17.22 -6.34 -7.28
CA SER A 85 -17.66 -7.32 -6.28
C SER A 85 -16.59 -8.39 -6.05
N THR A 86 -16.61 -9.03 -4.87
CA THR A 86 -15.67 -10.12 -4.56
C THR A 86 -15.76 -11.26 -5.58
N ASP A 87 -16.94 -11.57 -6.11
CA ASP A 87 -17.12 -12.61 -7.13
C ASP A 87 -16.48 -12.24 -8.47
N GLU A 88 -16.64 -11.00 -8.92
CA GLU A 88 -15.97 -10.51 -10.14
C GLU A 88 -14.45 -10.50 -9.97
N LEU A 89 -13.96 -10.05 -8.81
CA LEU A 89 -12.53 -10.05 -8.49
C LEU A 89 -11.96 -11.47 -8.43
N LYS A 90 -12.72 -12.43 -7.88
CA LYS A 90 -12.38 -13.85 -7.85
C LYS A 90 -12.22 -14.39 -9.27
N GLN A 91 -13.16 -14.12 -10.15
CA GLN A 91 -13.10 -14.55 -11.55
C GLN A 91 -11.89 -13.94 -12.26
N VAL A 92 -11.62 -12.66 -12.04
CA VAL A 92 -10.45 -11.98 -12.62
C VAL A 92 -9.13 -12.59 -12.13
N ALA A 93 -8.97 -12.77 -10.82
CA ALA A 93 -7.76 -13.37 -10.27
C ALA A 93 -7.56 -14.81 -10.75
N THR A 94 -8.64 -15.60 -10.78
CA THR A 94 -8.60 -17.00 -11.24
C THR A 94 -8.24 -17.08 -12.73
N SER A 95 -8.79 -16.20 -13.57
CA SER A 95 -8.47 -16.16 -15.00
C SER A 95 -7.01 -15.82 -15.27
N ASP A 96 -6.46 -14.82 -14.56
CA ASP A 96 -5.05 -14.45 -14.70
C ASP A 96 -4.13 -15.57 -14.16
N LEU A 97 -4.46 -16.18 -13.02
CA LEU A 97 -3.73 -17.32 -12.46
C LEU A 97 -3.79 -18.57 -13.35
N GLN A 98 -4.90 -18.78 -14.05
CA GLN A 98 -5.03 -19.90 -15.00
C GLN A 98 -4.03 -19.71 -16.16
N ARG A 99 -3.92 -18.49 -16.67
CA ARG A 99 -2.96 -18.18 -17.75
C ARG A 99 -1.51 -18.29 -17.27
N LEU A 100 -1.20 -17.77 -16.08
CA LEU A 100 0.16 -17.76 -15.51
C LEU A 100 0.62 -19.14 -15.05
N LEU A 101 -0.17 -19.79 -14.19
CA LEU A 101 0.22 -20.98 -13.44
C LEU A 101 -0.55 -22.24 -13.85
N GLY A 102 -1.52 -22.11 -14.76
CA GLY A 102 -2.38 -23.24 -15.14
C GLY A 102 -3.23 -23.72 -13.97
N VAL A 103 -3.78 -22.81 -13.16
CA VAL A 103 -4.75 -23.20 -12.12
C VAL A 103 -6.04 -23.71 -12.76
N GLU A 104 -6.62 -24.77 -12.20
CA GLU A 104 -7.85 -25.39 -12.68
C GLU A 104 -8.98 -25.30 -11.65
N GLY A 105 -10.19 -24.99 -12.13
CA GLY A 105 -11.39 -24.89 -11.30
C GLY A 105 -11.40 -23.68 -10.36
N GLU A 106 -12.27 -23.74 -9.36
CA GLU A 106 -12.47 -22.65 -8.40
C GLU A 106 -11.48 -22.72 -7.21
N PRO A 107 -11.13 -21.57 -6.62
CA PRO A 107 -10.36 -21.53 -5.38
C PRO A 107 -11.14 -22.16 -4.22
N VAL A 108 -10.43 -22.87 -3.34
CA VAL A 108 -10.98 -23.52 -2.14
C VAL A 108 -11.41 -22.49 -1.10
N PHE A 109 -10.68 -21.38 -1.03
CA PHE A 109 -10.95 -20.27 -0.13
C PHE A 109 -10.72 -18.96 -0.86
N VAL A 110 -11.56 -17.96 -0.55
CA VAL A 110 -11.45 -16.60 -1.05
C VAL A 110 -11.67 -15.63 0.09
N ASN A 111 -10.80 -14.62 0.19
CA ASN A 111 -11.02 -13.46 1.02
C ASN A 111 -10.62 -12.19 0.25
N HIS A 112 -11.26 -11.07 0.55
CA HIS A 112 -11.07 -9.84 -0.20
C HIS A 112 -11.11 -8.64 0.74
N VAL A 113 -10.13 -7.74 0.56
CA VAL A 113 -10.11 -6.43 1.21
C VAL A 113 -9.94 -5.35 0.15
N TYR A 114 -10.85 -4.37 0.17
CA TYR A 114 -10.81 -3.20 -0.69
C TYR A 114 -10.27 -1.98 0.05
N TRP A 115 -9.28 -1.31 -0.54
CA TRP A 115 -8.69 -0.07 -0.07
C TRP A 115 -8.99 1.05 -1.07
N ASN A 116 -9.99 1.89 -0.77
CA ASN A 116 -10.32 3.06 -1.60
C ASN A 116 -9.14 4.05 -1.72
N LYS A 117 -8.34 4.18 -0.66
CA LYS A 117 -7.20 5.09 -0.59
C LYS A 117 -5.91 4.33 -0.24
N ALA A 118 -5.51 3.36 -1.06
CA ALA A 118 -4.41 2.46 -0.75
C ALA A 118 -3.04 3.17 -0.74
N PHE A 119 -2.76 3.97 -1.77
CA PHE A 119 -1.49 4.70 -1.89
C PHE A 119 -1.76 6.15 -2.31
N PRO A 120 -1.15 7.15 -1.64
CA PRO A 120 -1.15 8.52 -2.15
C PRO A 120 -0.36 8.56 -3.47
N LEU A 121 -0.90 9.26 -4.46
CA LEU A 121 -0.33 9.38 -5.79
C LEU A 121 0.59 10.60 -5.85
N TYR A 122 1.89 10.36 -5.97
CA TYR A 122 2.90 11.40 -6.17
C TYR A 122 2.91 11.82 -7.65
N ASP A 123 1.92 12.63 -8.05
CA ASP A 123 1.85 13.18 -9.41
C ASP A 123 2.67 14.47 -9.54
N ARG A 124 2.62 15.12 -10.70
CA ARG A 124 3.38 16.36 -10.98
C ARG A 124 3.00 17.53 -10.06
N SER A 125 1.86 17.46 -9.39
CA SER A 125 1.40 18.50 -8.46
C SER A 125 1.82 18.25 -7.01
N TYR A 126 2.54 17.16 -6.73
CA TYR A 126 2.85 16.76 -5.37
C TYR A 126 3.82 17.71 -4.65
N ASP A 127 4.57 18.54 -5.37
CA ASP A 127 5.41 19.59 -4.78
C ASP A 127 4.59 20.55 -3.91
N SER A 128 3.35 20.87 -4.34
CA SER A 128 2.45 21.73 -3.55
C SER A 128 2.01 21.09 -2.22
N VAL A 129 1.96 19.75 -2.15
CA VAL A 129 1.67 19.02 -0.91
C VAL A 129 2.85 19.16 0.05
N MET A 130 4.07 19.03 -0.46
CA MET A 130 5.30 19.17 0.33
C MET A 130 5.44 20.60 0.86
N GLU A 131 5.24 21.61 0.01
CA GLU A 131 5.25 23.02 0.41
C GLU A 131 4.19 23.33 1.48
N ALA A 132 2.99 22.75 1.36
CA ALA A 132 1.93 22.92 2.36
C ALA A 132 2.29 22.29 3.71
N ILE A 133 2.92 21.11 3.72
CA ILE A 133 3.41 20.46 4.94
C ILE A 133 4.50 21.32 5.59
N ASP A 134 5.49 21.75 4.82
CA ASP A 134 6.61 22.56 5.33
C ASP A 134 6.12 23.92 5.85
N LYS A 135 5.17 24.55 5.15
CA LYS A 135 4.51 25.77 5.61
C LYS A 135 3.76 25.57 6.92
N MET A 136 3.06 24.45 7.08
CA MET A 136 2.33 24.14 8.31
C MET A 136 3.28 23.96 9.50
N GLU A 137 4.39 23.24 9.33
CA GLU A 137 5.41 23.07 10.38
C GLU A 137 6.08 24.41 10.74
N LYS A 138 6.29 25.30 9.77
CA LYS A 138 6.86 26.63 10.01
C LYS A 138 5.88 27.57 10.72
N ASP A 139 4.62 27.60 10.30
CA ASP A 139 3.62 28.53 10.79
C ASP A 139 3.03 28.10 12.15
N LEU A 140 3.22 26.84 12.56
CA LEU A 140 2.73 26.27 13.82
C LEU A 140 3.89 25.69 14.65
N PRO A 141 4.58 26.50 15.48
CA PRO A 141 5.66 26.01 16.34
C PRO A 141 5.20 24.85 17.22
N GLY A 142 6.01 23.80 17.30
CA GLY A 142 5.71 22.56 18.02
C GLY A 142 4.86 21.55 17.23
N PHE A 143 4.41 21.89 16.02
CA PHE A 143 3.78 20.93 15.10
C PHE A 143 4.84 20.27 14.21
N PHE A 144 4.85 18.93 14.20
CA PHE A 144 5.73 18.13 13.36
C PHE A 144 4.91 17.08 12.62
N TYR A 145 4.97 17.08 11.30
CA TYR A 145 4.25 16.15 10.46
C TYR A 145 5.01 14.82 10.33
N ALA A 146 4.32 13.71 10.63
CA ALA A 146 4.81 12.36 10.37
C ALA A 146 3.76 11.57 9.60
N GLY A 147 4.19 10.86 8.56
CA GLY A 147 3.29 10.11 7.71
C GLY A 147 3.98 9.57 6.47
N ASN A 148 3.21 8.90 5.62
CA ASN A 148 3.67 8.30 4.37
C ASN A 148 3.41 9.19 3.14
N HIS A 149 2.84 10.38 3.32
CA HIS A 149 2.76 11.42 2.29
C HIS A 149 4.10 12.13 2.09
N ARG A 150 5.02 12.00 3.04
CA ARG A 150 6.37 12.58 3.00
C ARG A 150 7.42 11.50 3.23
N GLY A 151 8.47 11.46 2.40
CA GLY A 151 9.62 10.58 2.61
C GLY A 151 9.44 9.12 2.16
N GLY A 152 8.25 8.73 1.69
CA GLY A 152 7.99 7.46 0.99
C GLY A 152 6.87 6.60 1.57
N LEU A 153 6.38 5.68 0.74
CA LEU A 153 5.17 4.88 1.02
C LEU A 153 5.42 3.63 1.88
N SER A 154 6.67 3.19 2.02
CA SER A 154 6.95 1.91 2.67
C SER A 154 6.80 1.99 4.19
N VAL A 155 6.53 0.84 4.80
CA VAL A 155 6.43 0.70 6.27
C VAL A 155 7.70 1.24 6.94
N GLY A 156 8.88 0.84 6.45
CA GLY A 156 10.16 1.31 7.00
C GLY A 156 10.33 2.84 6.93
N LYS A 157 9.87 3.49 5.85
CA LYS A 157 9.90 4.96 5.74
C LYS A 157 8.91 5.62 6.69
N SER A 158 7.74 5.05 6.86
CA SER A 158 6.73 5.56 7.79
C SER A 158 7.20 5.46 9.24
N ILE A 159 7.84 4.36 9.62
CA ILE A 159 8.45 4.18 10.95
C ILE A 159 9.56 5.23 11.15
N ALA A 160 10.49 5.35 10.21
CA ALA A 160 11.58 6.33 10.31
C ALA A 160 11.07 7.78 10.40
N SER A 161 10.00 8.10 9.66
CA SER A 161 9.30 9.40 9.72
C SER A 161 8.74 9.67 11.12
N GLY A 162 8.10 8.65 11.73
CA GLY A 162 7.60 8.73 13.11
C GLY A 162 8.70 8.93 14.16
N CYS A 163 9.79 8.14 14.09
CA CYS A 163 10.93 8.30 14.98
C CYS A 163 11.55 9.70 14.87
N LYS A 164 11.79 10.18 13.65
CA LYS A 164 12.35 11.51 13.41
C LYS A 164 11.45 12.62 14.00
N ALA A 165 10.13 12.51 13.82
CA ALA A 165 9.20 13.48 14.37
C ALA A 165 9.21 13.47 15.92
N ALA A 166 9.33 12.30 16.55
CA ALA A 166 9.46 12.20 17.99
C ALA A 166 10.74 12.90 18.51
N ASP A 167 11.89 12.70 17.87
CA ASP A 167 13.15 13.36 18.24
C ASP A 167 13.06 14.90 18.11
N LEU A 168 12.37 15.38 17.07
CA LEU A 168 12.11 16.81 16.87
C LEU A 168 11.21 17.39 17.97
N VAL A 169 10.16 16.66 18.35
CA VAL A 169 9.27 17.05 19.47
C VAL A 169 10.06 17.13 20.78
N ILE A 170 10.89 16.12 21.08
CA ILE A 170 11.71 16.09 22.30
C ILE A 170 12.63 17.31 22.33
N SER A 171 13.39 17.54 21.26
CA SER A 171 14.33 18.67 21.16
C SER A 171 13.63 20.02 21.30
N TYR A 172 12.45 20.17 20.70
CA TYR A 172 11.64 21.39 20.81
C TYR A 172 11.19 21.63 22.26
N LEU A 173 10.63 20.63 22.94
CA LEU A 173 10.16 20.76 24.33
C LEU A 173 11.32 21.06 25.30
N GLU A 174 12.49 20.49 25.07
CA GLU A 174 13.71 20.79 25.84
C GLU A 174 14.17 22.24 25.65
N SER A 175 14.17 22.75 24.41
CA SER A 175 14.52 24.16 24.14
C SER A 175 13.58 25.14 24.86
N CYS A 176 12.27 24.90 24.82
CA CYS A 176 11.29 25.74 25.52
C CYS A 176 11.44 25.70 27.05
N SER A 177 11.94 24.59 27.60
CA SER A 177 12.18 24.46 29.04
C SER A 177 13.43 25.23 29.49
N ASN A 178 14.43 25.35 28.61
CA ASN A 178 15.64 26.12 28.88
C ASN A 178 15.39 27.63 28.79
N ASP A 179 14.59 28.10 27.82
CA ASP A 179 14.25 29.52 27.68
C ASP A 179 13.50 30.07 28.91
N LYS A 180 12.60 29.27 29.52
CA LYS A 180 11.90 29.65 30.75
C LYS A 180 12.82 29.77 31.97
N LYS A 181 13.84 28.93 32.09
CA LYS A 181 14.80 28.99 33.21
C LYS A 181 15.69 30.23 33.15
N SER A 182 15.99 30.74 31.96
CA SER A 182 16.75 31.99 31.81
C SER A 182 15.94 33.23 32.18
N GLU A 183 14.63 33.25 31.89
CA GLU A 183 13.75 34.39 32.25
C GLU A 183 13.48 34.49 33.76
N ASP A 184 13.37 33.36 34.48
CA ASP A 184 13.15 33.34 35.94
C ASP A 184 14.41 33.65 36.78
N SER A 185 15.56 33.84 36.13
CA SER A 185 16.85 34.13 36.79
C SER A 185 17.34 35.58 36.65
N LEU A 186 16.46 36.48 36.22
CA LEU A 186 16.61 37.95 36.21
C LEU A 186 15.65 38.59 37.22
#